data_AF-Q5XNS7-F1
#
_entry.id   AF-Q5XNS7-F1
#
_cell.length_a   1.000
_cell.length_b   1.000
_cell.length_c   1.000
_cell.angle_alpha   90.00
_cell.angle_beta   90.00
_cell.angle_gamma   90.00
#
_symmetry.space_group_name_H-M   'P 1'
#
loop_
_entity.id
_entity.type
_entity.pdbx_description
1 polymer ?
#
loop_
_entity_poly.entity_id
_entity_poly.type
_entity_poly.pdbx_seq_one_letter_code
_entity_poly.pdbx_strand_id
1 'polypeptide(L)' 'VDAIKWNFTKFLVDRNGQPVGRYGPTTSPLEMRNELEKYLNQ' A
#
# COMPACT_ATOMS: atom_id res chain seq x y z
N VAL A 1 -6.76 -10.35 15.14
CA VAL A 1 -7.00 -8.92 14.85
C VAL A 1 -5.81 -8.41 14.06
N ASP A 2 -6.02 -7.90 12.85
CA ASP A 2 -4.92 -7.41 12.00
C ASP A 2 -4.56 -5.95 12.32
N ALA A 3 -4.05 -5.73 13.53
CA ALA A 3 -3.77 -4.41 14.10
C ALA A 3 -2.53 -3.73 13.47
N ILE A 4 -2.44 -2.40 13.55
CA ILE A 4 -1.23 -1.65 13.21
C ILE A 4 -0.25 -1.84 14.37
N LYS A 5 0.78 -2.68 14.15
CA LYS A 5 1.72 -3.09 15.20
C LYS A 5 2.90 -2.14 15.39
N TRP A 6 3.22 -1.34 14.36
CA TRP A 6 4.41 -0.48 14.35
C TRP A 6 4.25 0.71 13.40
N ASN A 7 5.06 1.75 13.62
CA ASN A 7 5.12 2.94 12.78
C ASN A 7 5.53 2.57 11.34
N PHE A 8 5.07 3.37 10.37
CA PHE A 8 5.33 3.21 8.93
C PHE A 8 4.66 2.01 8.24
N THR A 9 3.57 1.48 8.79
CA THR A 9 2.65 0.63 7.99
C THR A 9 2.06 1.48 6.85
N LYS A 10 2.06 0.96 5.62
CA LYS A 10 1.64 1.72 4.43
C LYS A 10 0.38 1.09 3.85
N PHE A 11 -0.53 1.92 3.36
CA PHE A 11 -1.77 1.48 2.69
C PHE A 11 -1.83 2.10 1.30
N LEU A 12 -2.13 1.27 0.29
CA LEU A 12 -2.44 1.73 -1.05
C LEU A 12 -3.96 1.81 -1.19
N VAL A 13 -4.44 2.98 -1.60
CA VAL A 13 -5.85 3.27 -1.81
C VAL A 13 -6.05 3.68 -3.26
N ASP A 14 -7.04 3.11 -3.93
CA ASP A 14 -7.33 3.40 -5.34
C ASP A 14 -8.11 4.72 -5.53
N ARG A 15 -8.41 5.06 -6.80
CA ARG A 15 -9.16 6.28 -7.16
C ARG A 15 -10.61 6.29 -6.67
N ASN A 16 -11.17 5.12 -6.35
CA ASN A 16 -12.52 4.96 -5.81
C ASN A 16 -12.52 4.96 -4.27
N GLY A 17 -11.37 5.21 -3.64
CA GLY A 17 -11.22 5.21 -2.19
C GLY A 17 -11.16 3.81 -1.57
N GLN A 18 -10.98 2.75 -2.36
CA GLN A 18 -10.90 1.38 -1.86
C GLN A 18 -9.47 1.02 -1.44
N PRO A 19 -9.27 0.41 -0.26
CA PRO A 19 -7.96 -0.15 0.10
C PRO A 19 -7.63 -1.36 -0.78
N VAL A 20 -6.53 -1.27 -1.51
CA VAL A 20 -6.11 -2.29 -2.48
C VAL A 20 -4.75 -2.92 -2.14
N GLY A 21 -4.06 -2.39 -1.12
CA GLY A 21 -2.81 -2.97 -0.62
C GLY A 21 -2.48 -2.54 0.79
N ARG A 22 -1.82 -3.42 1.54
CA ARG A 22 -1.28 -3.16 2.89
C ARG A 22 0.16 -3.68 2.94
N TYR A 23 1.08 -2.83 3.36
CA TYR A 23 2.51 -3.13 3.37
C TYR A 23 3.11 -2.89 4.75
N GLY A 24 4.05 -3.75 5.09
CA GLY A 24 4.76 -3.67 6.36
C GLY A 24 5.65 -2.44 6.46
N PRO A 25 6.12 -2.13 7.69
CA PRO A 25 7.04 -1.02 7.92
C PRO A 25 8.35 -1.17 7.15
N THR A 26 8.84 -2.40 7.01
CA THR A 26 10.10 -2.74 6.34
C THR A 26 9.99 -2.84 4.82
N THR A 27 8.78 -2.84 4.25
CA THR A 27 8.61 -2.84 2.79
C THR A 27 9.11 -1.52 2.22
N SER A 28 10.06 -1.61 1.29
CA SER A 28 10.60 -0.45 0.59
C SER A 28 9.54 0.15 -0.34
N PRO A 29 9.38 1.49 -0.40
CA PRO A 29 8.49 2.12 -1.39
C PRO A 29 8.81 1.74 -2.84
N LEU A 30 10.07 1.42 -3.15
CA LEU A 30 10.47 1.00 -4.50
C LEU A 30 9.88 -0.36 -4.90
N GLU A 31 9.67 -1.26 -3.93
CA GLU A 31 9.01 -2.55 -4.15
C GLU A 31 7.52 -2.37 -4.49
N MET A 32 6.92 -1.25 -4.09
CA MET A 32 5.51 -0.93 -4.37
C MET A 32 5.30 -0.36 -5.78
N ARG A 33 6.35 -0.09 -6.56
CA ARG A 33 6.25 0.60 -7.86
C ARG A 33 5.25 -0.06 -8.81
N ASN A 34 5.33 -1.38 -8.98
CA ASN A 34 4.49 -2.10 -9.94
C ASN A 34 2.99 -2.00 -9.56
N GLU A 35 2.66 -2.06 -8.27
CA GLU A 35 1.29 -1.88 -7.80
C GLU A 35 0.84 -0.43 -7.97
N LEU A 36 1.70 0.54 -7.66
CA LEU A 36 1.40 1.97 -7.87
C LEU A 36 1.10 2.26 -9.35
N GLU A 37 1.91 1.76 -10.29
CA GLU A 37 1.70 1.93 -11.73
C GLU A 37 0.42 1.26 -12.21
N LYS A 38 0.11 0.07 -11.68
CA LYS A 38 -1.15 -0.64 -11.98
C LYS A 38 -2.38 0.18 -11.61
N TYR A 39 -2.41 0.82 -10.44
CA TYR A 39 -3.54 1.63 -9.99
C TYR A 39 -3.50 3.08 -10.51
N LEU A 40 -2.36 3.57 -10.97
CA LEU A 40 -2.24 4.87 -11.62
C LEU A 40 -2.86 4.86 -13.02
N ASN A 41 -2.70 3.77 -13.77
CA ASN A 41 -3.16 3.63 -15.16
C ASN A 41 -4.55 2.97 -15.31
N GLN A 42 -5.29 2.83 -14.21
CA GLN A 42 -6.73 2.55 -14.22
C GLN A 42 -7.52 3.81 -14.51
#